data_AF-A0A8S3V4Z5-F1
#
_entry.id   AF-A0A8S3V4Z5-F1
#
_cell.length_a   1.000
_cell.length_b   1.000
_cell.length_c   1.000
_cell.angle_alpha   90.00
_cell.angle_beta   90.00
_cell.angle_gamma   90.00
#
_symmetry.space_group_name_H-M   'P 1'
#
loop_
_entity.id
_entity.type
_entity.pdbx_description
1 polymer ?
#
loop_
_entity_poly.entity_id
_entity_poly.type
_entity_poly.pdbx_seq_one_letter_code
_entity_poly.pdbx_strand_id
1 'polypeptide(L)'
;MWIQRYELMCEFSKWDDVQATRAFTCFIDDYVLAWYMLLDNEDRSNKQTLFRKFTERFGRKSIEKVGLWKDAADLKQKQYETVSQFISRIERLCFLAGQTLMMEQFILRGLRPEFVVPFVTATGLKQNFSVSEAIDAALLADITMQLVSKRTSHQCYRGQPSNRSNPE
;
A
#
# COMPACT_ATOMS: atom_id res chain seq x y z
N MET A 1 -28.15 -6.33 -3.18
CA MET A 1 -28.86 -6.22 -1.89
C MET A 1 -28.06 -5.46 -0.83
N TRP A 2 -26.79 -5.77 -0.55
CA TRP A 2 -26.01 -5.02 0.46
C TRP A 2 -25.74 -3.56 0.05
N ILE A 3 -25.22 -3.32 -1.15
CA ILE A 3 -24.86 -1.96 -1.61
C ILE A 3 -26.06 -1.00 -1.63
N GLN A 4 -27.22 -1.50 -2.05
CA GLN A 4 -28.49 -0.74 -2.05
C GLN A 4 -28.93 -0.35 -0.63
N ARG A 5 -28.73 -1.23 0.37
CA ARG A 5 -29.02 -0.90 1.78
C ARG A 5 -28.06 0.15 2.31
N TYR A 6 -26.79 0.08 1.90
CA TYR A 6 -25.80 1.08 2.27
C TYR A 6 -26.08 2.45 1.64
N GLU A 7 -26.51 2.48 0.37
CA GLU A 7 -26.96 3.70 -0.31
C GLU A 7 -28.14 4.37 0.43
N LEU A 8 -29.15 3.59 0.82
CA LEU A 8 -30.28 4.09 1.63
C LEU A 8 -29.80 4.66 2.98
N MET A 9 -28.82 4.03 3.63
CA MET A 9 -28.24 4.55 4.87
C MET A 9 -27.50 5.87 4.65
N CYS A 10 -26.78 6.01 3.53
CA CYS A 10 -26.11 7.26 3.17
C CYS A 10 -27.15 8.38 2.95
N GLU A 11 -28.24 8.08 2.24
CA GLU A 11 -29.34 9.01 2.01
C GLU A 11 -30.00 9.45 3.31
N PHE A 12 -30.36 8.49 4.17
CA PHE A 12 -30.95 8.76 5.47
C PHE A 12 -30.03 9.61 6.37
N SER A 13 -28.73 9.31 6.35
CA SER A 13 -27.73 10.02 7.14
C SER A 13 -27.24 11.32 6.50
N LYS A 14 -27.74 11.66 5.29
CA LYS A 14 -27.32 12.81 4.49
C LYS A 14 -25.81 12.90 4.28
N TRP A 15 -25.15 11.75 4.10
CA TRP A 15 -23.72 11.71 3.87
C TRP A 15 -23.37 12.15 2.46
N ASP A 16 -22.40 13.05 2.36
CA ASP A 16 -21.73 13.33 1.09
C ASP A 16 -20.84 12.15 0.66
N ASP A 17 -20.31 12.20 -0.56
CA ASP A 17 -19.52 11.11 -1.11
C ASP A 17 -18.22 10.83 -0.33
N VAL A 18 -17.64 11.87 0.27
CA VAL A 18 -16.42 11.74 1.09
C VAL A 18 -16.74 11.07 2.43
N GLN A 19 -17.86 11.44 3.05
CA GLN A 19 -18.35 10.84 4.29
C GLN A 19 -18.75 9.39 4.04
N ALA A 20 -19.45 9.09 2.94
CA ALA A 20 -19.84 7.74 2.58
C ALA A 20 -18.62 6.84 2.33
N THR A 21 -17.62 7.29 1.56
CA THR A 21 -16.40 6.50 1.32
C THR A 21 -15.59 6.26 2.59
N ARG A 22 -15.50 7.25 3.50
CA ARG A 22 -14.83 7.09 4.80
C ARG A 22 -15.57 6.14 5.73
N ALA A 23 -16.90 6.24 5.78
CA ALA A 23 -17.73 5.39 6.63
C ALA A 23 -17.80 3.95 6.11
N PHE A 24 -17.55 3.71 4.81
CA PHE A 24 -17.67 2.40 4.16
C PHE A 24 -16.98 1.28 4.94
N THR A 25 -15.77 1.52 5.44
CA THR A 25 -14.98 0.52 6.18
C THR A 25 -15.61 0.08 7.50
N CYS A 26 -16.55 0.84 8.05
CA CYS A 26 -17.24 0.51 9.30
C CYS A 26 -18.41 -0.47 9.11
N PHE A 27 -18.88 -0.67 7.87
CA PHE A 27 -20.07 -1.47 7.57
C PHE A 27 -19.77 -2.77 6.84
N ILE A 28 -18.51 -2.99 6.48
CA ILE A 28 -18.05 -4.17 5.76
C ILE A 28 -17.38 -5.17 6.72
N ASP A 29 -17.40 -6.45 6.36
CA ASP A 29 -16.69 -7.48 7.13
C ASP A 29 -15.18 -7.45 6.87
N ASP A 30 -14.42 -8.18 7.67
CA ASP A 30 -12.96 -8.28 7.59
C ASP A 30 -12.47 -8.73 6.20
N TYR A 31 -13.26 -9.56 5.52
CA TYR A 31 -12.95 -10.08 4.19
C TYR A 31 -13.05 -8.99 3.13
N VAL A 32 -14.14 -8.22 3.13
CA VAL A 32 -14.32 -7.07 2.24
C VAL A 32 -13.34 -5.95 2.63
N LEU A 33 -13.00 -5.79 3.91
CA LEU A 33 -12.03 -4.81 4.37
C LEU A 33 -10.63 -5.10 3.81
N ALA A 34 -10.23 -6.38 3.76
CA ALA A 34 -8.98 -6.79 3.14
C ALA A 34 -8.95 -6.39 1.65
N TRP A 35 -10.01 -6.70 0.90
CA TRP A 35 -10.12 -6.27 -0.49
C TRP A 35 -10.09 -4.74 -0.64
N TYR A 36 -10.80 -4.01 0.24
CA TYR A 36 -10.83 -2.55 0.22
C TYR A 36 -9.42 -1.95 0.37
N MET A 37 -8.56 -2.59 1.16
CA MET A 37 -7.17 -2.18 1.32
C MET A 37 -6.28 -2.41 0.10
N LEU A 38 -6.68 -3.28 -0.82
CA LEU A 38 -5.98 -3.50 -2.09
C LEU A 38 -6.20 -2.37 -3.09
N LEU A 39 -7.31 -1.64 -2.95
CA LEU A 39 -7.69 -0.57 -3.87
C LEU A 39 -6.74 0.63 -3.79
N ASP A 40 -6.58 1.31 -4.92
CA ASP A 40 -5.85 2.58 -4.98
C ASP A 40 -6.56 3.68 -4.18
N ASN A 41 -5.80 4.70 -3.75
CA ASN A 41 -6.40 5.86 -3.05
C ASN A 41 -7.49 6.53 -3.88
N GLU A 42 -7.30 6.63 -5.19
CA GLU A 42 -8.26 7.22 -6.13
C GLU A 42 -9.54 6.40 -6.22
N ASP A 43 -9.42 5.06 -6.21
CA ASP A 43 -10.59 4.17 -6.19
C ASP A 43 -11.37 4.28 -4.88
N ARG A 44 -10.67 4.49 -3.76
CA ARG A 44 -11.27 4.59 -2.42
C ARG A 44 -11.93 5.94 -2.17
N SER A 45 -11.41 7.02 -2.76
CA SER A 45 -11.92 8.37 -2.55
C SER A 45 -13.13 8.72 -3.42
N ASN A 46 -13.43 7.90 -4.44
CA ASN A 46 -14.56 8.09 -5.34
C ASN A 46 -15.66 7.05 -5.04
N LYS A 47 -16.79 7.51 -4.50
CA LYS A 47 -17.92 6.64 -4.10
C LYS A 47 -18.43 5.77 -5.25
N GLN A 48 -18.62 6.36 -6.42
CA GLN A 48 -19.15 5.63 -7.59
C GLN A 48 -18.18 4.53 -8.04
N THR A 49 -16.89 4.83 -8.06
CA THR A 49 -15.84 3.87 -8.43
C THR A 49 -15.73 2.76 -7.40
N LEU A 50 -15.73 3.11 -6.12
CA LEU A 50 -15.72 2.15 -5.01
C LEU A 50 -16.91 1.19 -5.08
N PHE A 51 -18.13 1.71 -5.28
CA PHE A 51 -19.36 0.90 -5.31
C PHE A 51 -19.44 0.01 -6.55
N ARG A 52 -18.97 0.50 -7.70
CA ARG A 52 -18.84 -0.30 -8.91
C ARG A 52 -17.88 -1.47 -8.68
N LYS A 53 -16.66 -1.20 -8.20
CA LYS A 53 -15.66 -2.26 -7.94
C LYS A 53 -16.14 -3.25 -6.87
N PHE A 54 -16.84 -2.77 -5.84
CA PHE A 54 -17.47 -3.61 -4.84
C PHE A 54 -18.53 -4.53 -5.47
N THR A 55 -19.37 -4.00 -6.34
CA THR A 55 -20.41 -4.81 -7.01
C THR A 55 -19.80 -5.80 -8.01
N GLU A 56 -18.75 -5.42 -8.73
CA GLU A 56 -18.02 -6.33 -9.64
C GLU A 56 -17.38 -7.49 -8.87
N ARG A 57 -16.76 -7.21 -7.72
CA ARG A 57 -16.10 -8.22 -6.89
C ARG A 57 -17.13 -9.07 -6.14
N PHE A 58 -18.09 -8.44 -5.45
CA PHE A 58 -19.01 -9.08 -4.48
C PHE A 58 -20.46 -9.25 -4.93
N GLY A 59 -20.83 -8.75 -6.10
CA GLY A 59 -22.17 -8.92 -6.64
C GLY A 59 -22.48 -10.35 -7.09
N ARG A 60 -21.46 -11.19 -7.30
CA ARG A 60 -21.62 -12.61 -7.67
C ARG A 60 -21.58 -13.49 -6.42
N LYS A 61 -22.56 -14.41 -6.28
CA LYS A 61 -22.82 -15.26 -5.10
C LYS A 61 -21.69 -16.21 -4.66
N SER A 62 -20.57 -16.29 -5.38
CA SER A 62 -19.48 -17.22 -5.09
C SER A 62 -18.15 -16.48 -5.02
N ILE A 63 -17.96 -15.67 -3.98
CA ILE A 63 -16.60 -15.30 -3.60
C ILE A 63 -16.16 -16.27 -2.53
N GLU A 64 -15.38 -17.25 -2.94
CA GLU A 64 -14.66 -18.08 -1.99
C GLU A 64 -13.57 -17.23 -1.33
N LYS A 65 -13.48 -17.31 0.00
CA LYS A 65 -12.42 -16.67 0.80
C LYS A 65 -11.00 -16.95 0.28
N VAL A 66 -10.84 -18.00 -0.53
CA VAL A 66 -9.66 -18.43 -1.27
C VAL A 66 -9.09 -17.34 -2.22
N GLY A 67 -9.85 -16.31 -2.61
CA GLY A 67 -9.33 -15.26 -3.49
C GLY A 67 -8.28 -14.33 -2.85
N LEU A 68 -8.40 -13.99 -1.57
CA LEU A 68 -7.61 -12.91 -0.96
C LEU A 68 -6.13 -13.27 -0.76
N TRP A 69 -5.82 -14.52 -0.40
CA TRP A 69 -4.42 -14.92 -0.23
C TRP A 69 -3.68 -14.91 -1.57
N LYS A 70 -4.38 -15.20 -2.68
CA LYS A 70 -3.83 -15.06 -4.04
C LYS A 70 -3.60 -13.59 -4.38
N ASP A 71 -4.58 -12.73 -4.08
CA ASP A 71 -4.43 -11.28 -4.28
C ASP A 71 -3.24 -10.72 -3.46
N ALA A 72 -3.01 -11.24 -2.25
CA ALA A 72 -1.86 -10.87 -1.42
C ALA A 72 -0.52 -11.37 -2.00
N ALA A 73 -0.49 -12.58 -2.58
CA ALA A 73 0.70 -13.15 -3.21
C ALA A 73 1.11 -12.40 -4.49
N ASP A 74 0.14 -11.84 -5.21
CA ASP A 74 0.36 -11.08 -6.46
C ASP A 74 0.61 -9.59 -6.23
N LEU A 75 0.48 -9.11 -4.99
CA LEU A 75 0.66 -7.70 -4.64
C LEU A 75 2.09 -7.23 -4.91
N LYS A 76 2.22 -6.13 -5.67
CA LYS A 76 3.50 -5.44 -5.88
C LYS A 76 3.53 -4.11 -5.15
N GLN A 77 4.72 -3.73 -4.68
CA GLN A 77 5.01 -2.41 -4.14
C GLN A 77 4.84 -1.37 -5.25
N LYS A 78 4.07 -0.31 -4.97
CA LYS A 78 3.80 0.78 -5.93
C LYS A 78 4.99 1.73 -6.04
N GLN A 79 5.08 2.49 -7.14
CA GLN A 79 6.24 3.35 -7.46
C GLN A 79 6.54 4.43 -6.40
N TYR A 80 5.54 4.89 -5.67
CA TYR A 80 5.68 5.95 -4.65
C TYR A 80 5.35 5.45 -3.24
N GLU A 81 5.28 4.14 -3.07
CA GLU A 81 4.99 3.49 -1.79
C GLU A 81 6.29 3.12 -1.08
N THR A 82 6.41 3.52 0.19
CA THR A 82 7.57 3.13 1.01
C THR A 82 7.54 1.64 1.32
N VAL A 83 8.69 1.06 1.62
CA VAL A 83 8.78 -0.37 1.95
C VAL A 83 7.93 -0.69 3.18
N SER A 84 7.95 0.19 4.19
CA SER A 84 7.12 0.04 5.40
C SER A 84 5.61 0.09 5.11
N GLN A 85 5.16 0.98 4.22
CA GLN A 85 3.75 1.06 3.80
C GLN A 85 3.31 -0.21 3.07
N PHE A 86 4.17 -0.72 2.20
CA PHE A 86 3.92 -1.96 1.47
C PHE A 86 3.85 -3.18 2.41
N ILE A 87 4.80 -3.31 3.35
CA ILE A 87 4.80 -4.39 4.36
C ILE A 87 3.51 -4.34 5.19
N SER A 88 3.15 -3.17 5.72
CA SER A 88 1.92 -2.98 6.50
C SER A 88 0.66 -3.41 5.74
N ARG A 89 0.65 -3.20 4.41
CA ARG A 89 -0.43 -3.67 3.53
C ARG A 89 -0.48 -5.19 3.45
N ILE A 90 0.65 -5.85 3.20
CA ILE A 90 0.74 -7.31 3.14
C ILE A 90 0.36 -7.94 4.48
N GLU A 91 0.88 -7.41 5.60
CA GLU A 91 0.61 -7.90 6.95
C GLU A 91 -0.88 -7.88 7.26
N ARG A 92 -1.54 -6.74 6.98
CA ARG A 92 -2.97 -6.61 7.25
C ARG A 92 -3.81 -7.53 6.37
N LEU A 93 -3.41 -7.76 5.11
CA LEU A 93 -4.08 -8.73 4.23
C LEU A 93 -3.91 -10.17 4.72
N CYS A 94 -2.69 -10.54 5.12
CA CYS A 94 -2.37 -11.87 5.65
C CYS A 94 -3.13 -12.14 6.95
N PHE A 95 -3.21 -11.14 7.83
CA PHE A 95 -4.00 -11.20 9.06
C PHE A 95 -5.50 -11.44 8.77
N LEU A 96 -6.09 -10.63 7.89
CA LEU A 96 -7.52 -10.73 7.54
C LEU A 96 -7.85 -12.03 6.77
N ALA A 97 -6.86 -12.58 6.04
CA ALA A 97 -6.98 -13.87 5.36
C ALA A 97 -6.72 -15.08 6.28
N GLY A 98 -6.28 -14.88 7.52
CA GLY A 98 -5.89 -15.95 8.44
C GLY A 98 -4.64 -16.73 7.99
N GLN A 99 -3.77 -16.11 7.19
CA GLN A 99 -2.61 -16.73 6.53
C GLN A 99 -1.33 -15.95 6.85
N THR A 100 -0.73 -16.21 8.01
CA THR A 100 0.50 -15.53 8.46
C THR A 100 1.78 -16.24 8.05
N LEU A 101 1.73 -17.55 7.78
CA LEU A 101 2.91 -18.40 7.54
C LEU A 101 3.68 -18.07 6.25
N MET A 102 3.03 -17.43 5.27
CA MET A 102 3.62 -17.11 3.95
C MET A 102 3.89 -15.61 3.75
N MET A 103 3.63 -14.81 4.78
CA MET A 103 3.65 -13.35 4.73
C MET A 103 5.01 -12.80 4.26
N GLU A 104 6.10 -13.28 4.85
CA GLU A 104 7.46 -12.84 4.51
C GLU A 104 7.81 -13.12 3.04
N GLN A 105 7.37 -14.27 2.52
CA GLN A 105 7.59 -14.63 1.12
C GLN A 105 6.82 -13.73 0.15
N PHE A 106 5.61 -13.31 0.54
CA PHE A 106 4.81 -12.37 -0.25
C PHE A 106 5.44 -10.98 -0.26
N ILE A 107 5.93 -10.52 0.90
CA ILE A 107 6.68 -9.26 1.01
C ILE A 107 7.87 -9.30 0.03
N LEU A 108 8.74 -10.31 0.14
CA LEU A 108 9.95 -10.37 -0.69
C LEU A 108 9.65 -10.43 -2.19
N ARG A 109 8.63 -11.19 -2.61
CA ARG A 109 8.21 -11.28 -4.02
C ARG A 109 7.56 -10.01 -4.56
N GLY A 110 6.96 -9.21 -3.68
CA GLY A 110 6.24 -8.01 -4.05
C GLY A 110 7.07 -6.73 -4.02
N LEU A 111 8.23 -6.74 -3.35
CA LEU A 111 9.16 -5.61 -3.32
C LEU A 111 9.67 -5.25 -4.71
N ARG A 112 9.92 -3.95 -4.92
CA ARG A 112 10.50 -3.49 -6.18
C ARG A 112 11.92 -4.00 -6.36
N PRO A 113 12.37 -4.27 -7.60
CA PRO A 113 13.71 -4.79 -7.86
C PRO A 113 14.83 -3.94 -7.26
N GLU A 114 14.70 -2.61 -7.22
CA GLU A 114 15.70 -1.73 -6.61
C GLU A 114 15.99 -2.01 -5.12
N PHE A 115 15.02 -2.58 -4.39
CA PHE A 115 15.19 -3.01 -2.99
C PHE A 115 15.56 -4.48 -2.85
N VAL A 116 15.64 -5.24 -3.95
CA VAL A 116 15.90 -6.70 -3.95
C VAL A 116 17.21 -7.02 -4.68
N VAL A 117 17.52 -6.33 -5.77
CA VAL A 117 18.69 -6.51 -6.62
C VAL A 117 19.99 -6.33 -5.85
N PRO A 118 20.18 -5.29 -5.00
CA PRO A 118 21.40 -5.17 -4.19
C PRO A 118 21.65 -6.40 -3.29
N PHE A 119 20.59 -7.14 -2.93
CA PHE A 119 20.68 -8.37 -2.16
C PHE A 119 21.11 -9.53 -3.04
N VAL A 120 20.44 -9.77 -4.18
CA VAL A 120 20.79 -10.86 -5.10
C VAL A 120 22.25 -10.76 -5.59
N THR A 121 22.73 -9.56 -5.92
CA THR A 121 24.13 -9.35 -6.34
C THR A 121 25.14 -9.35 -5.20
N ALA A 122 24.80 -8.88 -3.99
CA ALA A 122 25.69 -9.01 -2.83
C ALA A 122 25.75 -10.46 -2.28
N THR A 123 24.71 -11.27 -2.53
CA THR A 123 24.62 -12.68 -2.07
C THR A 123 25.46 -13.68 -2.85
N GLY A 124 26.27 -13.24 -3.81
CA GLY A 124 27.39 -14.06 -4.30
C GLY A 124 28.38 -14.51 -3.21
N LEU A 125 28.25 -14.00 -1.97
CA LEU A 125 29.16 -14.25 -0.85
C LEU A 125 28.56 -14.88 0.43
N LYS A 126 27.23 -15.08 0.58
CA LYS A 126 26.67 -15.79 1.76
C LYS A 126 25.40 -16.57 1.41
N GLN A 127 25.48 -17.89 1.53
CA GLN A 127 24.47 -18.85 1.05
C GLN A 127 23.22 -19.01 1.93
N ASN A 128 23.08 -18.36 3.08
CA ASN A 128 21.94 -18.58 3.99
C ASN A 128 21.46 -17.27 4.64
N PHE A 129 20.72 -16.45 3.89
CA PHE A 129 19.96 -15.35 4.48
C PHE A 129 18.51 -15.78 4.68
N SER A 130 17.95 -15.44 5.84
CA SER A 130 16.53 -15.59 6.12
C SER A 130 15.71 -14.52 5.38
N VAL A 131 14.42 -14.79 5.17
CA VAL A 131 13.51 -13.84 4.52
C VAL A 131 13.36 -12.57 5.38
N SER A 132 13.36 -12.71 6.71
CA SER A 132 13.35 -11.59 7.65
C SER A 132 14.54 -10.64 7.45
N GLU A 133 15.77 -11.17 7.32
CA GLU A 133 16.97 -10.33 7.13
C GLU A 133 16.92 -9.55 5.81
N ALA A 134 16.33 -10.14 4.75
CA ALA A 134 16.14 -9.45 3.48
C ALA A 134 15.13 -8.29 3.60
N ILE A 135 14.08 -8.47 4.41
CA ILE A 135 13.08 -7.44 4.69
C ILE A 135 13.69 -6.30 5.50
N ASP A 136 14.43 -6.59 6.57
CA ASP A 136 15.08 -5.59 7.42
C ASP A 136 16.05 -4.71 6.61
N ALA A 137 16.80 -5.34 5.72
CA ALA A 137 17.75 -4.61 4.91
C ALA A 137 17.07 -3.80 3.78
N ALA A 138 15.95 -4.26 3.23
CA ALA A 138 15.11 -3.45 2.33
C ALA A 138 14.54 -2.21 3.04
N LEU A 139 14.12 -2.35 4.31
CA LEU A 139 13.71 -1.22 5.15
C LEU A 139 14.85 -0.22 5.38
N LEU A 140 16.06 -0.69 5.69
CA LEU A 140 17.23 0.17 5.86
C LEU A 140 17.60 0.91 4.56
N ALA A 141 17.51 0.24 3.41
CA ALA A 141 17.75 0.86 2.10
C ALA A 141 16.73 1.99 1.81
N ASP A 142 15.45 1.75 2.09
CA ASP A 142 14.40 2.76 1.91
C ASP A 142 14.61 3.99 2.80
N ILE A 143 14.90 3.78 4.09
CA ILE A 143 15.24 4.86 5.03
C ILE A 143 16.44 5.66 4.53
N THR A 144 17.48 4.96 4.06
CA THR A 144 18.71 5.60 3.55
C THR A 144 18.41 6.47 2.34
N MET A 145 17.64 5.97 1.36
CA MET A 145 17.26 6.74 0.18
C MET A 145 16.41 7.97 0.53
N GLN A 146 15.48 7.84 1.48
CA GLN A 146 14.68 8.97 1.95
C GLN A 146 15.53 10.04 2.64
N LEU A 147 16.54 9.64 3.42
CA LEU A 147 17.47 10.56 4.09
C LEU A 147 18.39 11.28 3.09
N VAL A 148 18.91 10.56 2.10
CA VAL A 148 19.76 11.14 1.03
C VAL A 148 18.96 12.15 0.21
N SER A 149 17.74 11.78 -0.21
CA SER A 149 16.83 12.68 -0.93
C SER A 149 16.60 13.98 -0.17
N LYS A 150 16.23 13.92 1.12
CA LYS A 150 16.03 15.11 1.97
C LYS A 150 17.28 15.99 2.08
N ARG A 151 18.48 15.39 2.17
CA ARG A 151 19.75 16.13 2.21
C ARG A 151 20.03 16.87 0.91
N THR A 152 19.81 16.22 -0.23
CA THR A 152 20.00 16.86 -1.54
C THR A 152 19.00 18.00 -1.78
N SER A 153 17.75 17.85 -1.33
CA SER A 153 16.76 18.95 -1.38
C SER A 153 17.18 20.14 -0.51
N HIS A 154 17.80 19.93 0.64
CA HIS A 154 18.29 21.01 1.51
C HIS A 154 19.58 21.67 1.00
N GLN A 155 20.43 20.97 0.25
CA GLN A 155 21.63 21.56 -0.35
C GLN A 155 21.31 22.48 -1.53
N CYS A 156 20.25 22.21 -2.31
CA CYS A 156 19.82 23.08 -3.41
C CYS A 156 19.31 24.47 -2.94
N TYR A 157 18.85 24.61 -1.69
CA TYR A 157 18.37 25.89 -1.16
C TYR A 157 19.45 26.78 -0.50
N ARG A 158 20.67 26.27 -0.27
CA ARG A 158 21.78 27.05 0.32
C ARG A 158 22.74 27.65 -0.71
N GLY A 159 22.45 27.54 -2.00
CA GLY A 159 23.36 27.89 -3.10
C GLY A 159 23.05 29.16 -3.89
N GLN A 160 22.25 30.11 -3.37
CA GLN A 160 22.15 31.43 -4.01
C GLN A 160 23.13 32.42 -3.37
N PRO A 161 24.20 32.86 -4.06
CA PRO A 161 24.96 34.02 -3.63
C PRO A 161 24.09 35.26 -3.82
N SER A 162 23.83 35.97 -2.72
CA SER A 162 23.20 37.29 -2.75
C SER A 162 24.15 38.29 -3.40
N ASN A 163 23.92 38.60 -4.68
CA ASN A 163 24.56 39.75 -5.32
C ASN A 163 24.01 41.04 -4.69
N ARG A 164 24.70 41.53 -3.66
CA ARG A 164 24.65 42.93 -3.25
C ARG A 164 25.45 43.74 -4.27
N SER A 165 24.79 44.26 -5.29
CA SER A 165 25.28 45.38 -6.08
C SER A 165 24.88 46.68 -5.38
N ASN A 166 25.86 47.37 -4.77
CA ASN A 166 25.75 48.77 -4.34
C ASN A 166 25.62 49.67 -5.58
N PRO A 167 24.69 50.63 -5.60
CA PRO A 167 24.79 51.75 -6.53
C PRO A 167 25.63 52.87 -5.91
N GLU A 168 26.52 53.44 -6.73
CA GLU A 168 27.13 54.76 -6.51
C GLU A 168 26.10 55.88 -6.69
#